data_AF-T0NA61-F1
#
_entry.id   AF-T0NA61-F1
#
_cell.length_a   1.000
_cell.length_b   1.000
_cell.length_c   1.000
_cell.angle_alpha   90.00
_cell.angle_beta   90.00
_cell.angle_gamma   90.00
#
_symmetry.space_group_name_H-M   'P 1'
#
loop_
_entity.id
_entity.type
_entity.pdbx_description
1 polymer ?
#
loop_
_entity_poly.entity_id
_entity_poly.type
_entity_poly.pdbx_seq_one_letter_code
_entity_poly.pdbx_strand_id
1 'polypeptide(L)'
;MKISSQVERIDGTMANSYLVKTNGINIIIDAGTPGSGKKIVEFLESAKIKPDVVLITHYHVDHTGGLYSLYEKYHMEIYVPAVELTIISGSEPVPSRPFMPKLASTITHARKVKELKPLSEMKVSGIEIVKTPGHTRDSTSYFFKEENILFSGDAAVNISGNPGYNRMFSVNVINAEKSLNYIKSINALILPGHGDKMDFRSSV
;
A
#
# COMPACT_ATOMS: atom_id res chain seq x y z
N MET A 1 -2.13 -11.76 -10.92
CA MET A 1 -0.77 -12.27 -11.22
C MET A 1 -0.16 -12.92 -9.98
N LYS A 2 -0.06 -14.25 -10.00
CA LYS A 2 0.55 -15.04 -8.92
C LYS A 2 2.05 -14.73 -8.75
N ILE A 3 2.47 -14.43 -7.52
CA ILE A 3 3.88 -14.21 -7.15
C ILE A 3 4.45 -15.45 -6.47
N SER A 4 3.66 -16.06 -5.58
CA SER A 4 3.96 -17.32 -4.88
C SER A 4 2.68 -18.09 -4.56
N SER A 5 2.73 -19.14 -3.74
CA SER A 5 1.52 -19.79 -3.20
C SER A 5 0.74 -18.88 -2.24
N GLN A 6 1.41 -17.92 -1.60
CA GLN A 6 0.85 -17.06 -0.56
C GLN A 6 0.58 -15.64 -1.04
N VAL A 7 1.28 -15.19 -2.09
CA VAL A 7 1.22 -13.80 -2.55
C VAL A 7 0.75 -13.72 -4.00
N GLU A 8 -0.20 -12.82 -4.25
CA GLU A 8 -0.70 -12.52 -5.59
C GLU A 8 -0.89 -11.00 -5.77
N ARG A 9 -0.44 -10.47 -6.91
CA ARG A 9 -0.77 -9.11 -7.35
C ARG A 9 -2.15 -9.12 -8.01
N ILE A 10 -3.02 -8.21 -7.61
CA ILE A 10 -4.36 -8.06 -8.18
C ILE A 10 -4.28 -7.16 -9.41
N ASP A 11 -4.60 -7.72 -10.57
CA ASP A 11 -4.43 -7.03 -11.85
C ASP A 11 -5.51 -5.94 -12.08
N GLY A 12 -5.19 -4.97 -12.94
CA GLY A 12 -6.12 -3.91 -13.33
C GLY A 12 -6.25 -2.75 -12.33
N THR A 13 -5.37 -2.68 -11.34
CA THR A 13 -5.20 -1.54 -10.43
C THR A 13 -4.08 -0.61 -10.94
N MET A 14 -4.19 0.71 -10.72
CA MET A 14 -3.18 1.68 -11.19
C MET A 14 -1.94 1.72 -10.29
N ALA A 15 -2.18 1.85 -8.98
CA ALA A 15 -1.23 1.39 -7.98
C ALA A 15 -1.54 -0.07 -7.68
N ASN A 16 -0.50 -0.88 -7.54
CA ASN A 16 -0.61 -2.29 -7.27
C ASN A 16 -1.33 -2.53 -5.95
N SER A 17 -2.25 -3.50 -5.96
CA SER A 17 -2.81 -4.09 -4.75
C SER A 17 -2.43 -5.56 -4.67
N TYR A 18 -2.19 -6.05 -3.47
CA TYR A 18 -1.70 -7.42 -3.26
C TYR A 18 -2.60 -8.18 -2.31
N LEU A 19 -2.80 -9.47 -2.59
CA LEU A 19 -3.31 -10.43 -1.65
C LEU A 19 -2.15 -11.21 -1.02
N VAL A 20 -2.14 -11.30 0.30
CA VAL A 20 -1.22 -12.13 1.09
C VAL A 20 -2.03 -13.09 1.93
N LYS A 21 -1.69 -14.37 1.87
CA LYS A 21 -2.28 -15.44 2.69
C LYS A 21 -1.23 -15.94 3.65
N THR A 22 -1.47 -15.83 4.95
CA THR A 22 -0.56 -16.35 5.97
C THR A 22 -1.36 -16.69 7.21
N ASN A 23 -0.97 -17.72 7.98
CA ASN A 23 -1.61 -18.06 9.26
C ASN A 23 -3.16 -18.15 9.25
N GLY A 24 -3.75 -18.57 8.11
CA GLY A 24 -5.21 -18.64 7.95
C GLY A 24 -5.93 -17.30 7.75
N ILE A 25 -5.20 -16.18 7.63
CA ILE A 25 -5.74 -14.85 7.36
C ILE A 25 -5.42 -14.39 5.93
N ASN A 26 -6.37 -13.70 5.32
CA ASN A 26 -6.25 -13.09 4.00
C ASN A 26 -6.11 -11.57 4.15
N ILE A 27 -4.95 -11.06 3.75
CA ILE A 27 -4.57 -9.66 3.91
C ILE A 27 -4.52 -9.01 2.53
N ILE A 28 -5.15 -7.86 2.39
CA ILE A 28 -4.99 -6.99 1.23
C ILE A 28 -4.00 -5.87 1.56
N ILE A 29 -3.01 -5.67 0.70
CA ILE A 29 -2.11 -4.51 0.78
C ILE A 29 -2.54 -3.50 -0.28
N ASP A 30 -2.92 -2.30 0.18
CA ASP A 30 -3.51 -1.21 -0.62
C ASP A 30 -4.79 -1.58 -1.39
N ALA A 31 -5.54 -0.56 -1.82
CA ALA A 31 -6.87 -0.68 -2.39
C ALA A 31 -7.02 -0.02 -3.77
N GLY A 32 -5.92 0.43 -4.38
CA GLY A 32 -5.94 1.04 -5.71
C GLY A 32 -6.67 2.39 -5.76
N THR A 33 -7.02 2.82 -6.97
CA THR A 33 -7.74 4.07 -7.25
C THR A 33 -9.24 3.95 -7.01
N PRO A 34 -10.00 5.08 -7.01
CA PRO A 34 -11.45 5.02 -7.05
C PRO A 34 -11.92 4.17 -8.25
N GLY A 35 -12.72 3.14 -7.95
CA GLY A 35 -13.15 2.13 -8.94
C GLY A 35 -12.34 0.82 -8.90
N SER A 36 -11.09 0.82 -8.42
CA SER A 36 -10.29 -0.41 -8.22
C SER A 36 -10.93 -1.37 -7.22
N GLY A 37 -11.67 -0.84 -6.23
CA GLY A 37 -12.37 -1.67 -5.24
C GLY A 37 -13.29 -2.72 -5.86
N LYS A 38 -13.98 -2.42 -6.97
CA LYS A 38 -14.82 -3.41 -7.69
C LYS A 38 -13.98 -4.55 -8.26
N LYS A 39 -12.83 -4.24 -8.87
CA LYS A 39 -11.92 -5.25 -9.42
C LYS A 39 -11.32 -6.15 -8.34
N ILE A 40 -10.98 -5.56 -7.19
CA ILE A 40 -10.48 -6.31 -6.04
C ILE A 40 -11.59 -7.24 -5.51
N VAL A 41 -12.84 -6.76 -5.41
CA VAL A 41 -14.00 -7.59 -5.04
C VAL A 41 -14.20 -8.73 -6.03
N GLU A 42 -14.22 -8.47 -7.34
CA GLU A 42 -14.38 -9.48 -8.39
C GLU A 42 -13.28 -10.55 -8.31
N PHE A 43 -12.02 -10.13 -8.14
CA PHE A 43 -10.89 -11.04 -7.93
C PHE A 43 -11.13 -11.94 -6.71
N LEU A 44 -11.47 -11.37 -5.56
CA LEU A 44 -11.73 -12.10 -4.32
C LEU A 44 -12.90 -13.08 -4.44
N GLU A 45 -14.00 -12.67 -5.07
CA GLU A 45 -15.17 -13.52 -5.30
C GLU A 45 -14.86 -14.68 -6.23
N SER A 46 -14.14 -14.42 -7.34
CA SER A 46 -13.72 -15.47 -8.28
C SER A 46 -12.80 -16.52 -7.62
N ALA A 47 -11.95 -16.06 -6.70
CA ALA A 47 -11.05 -16.93 -5.94
C ALA A 47 -11.73 -17.57 -4.72
N LYS A 48 -12.98 -17.19 -4.41
CA LYS A 48 -13.74 -17.58 -3.20
C LYS A 48 -13.00 -17.25 -1.90
N ILE A 49 -12.38 -16.08 -1.86
CA ILE A 49 -11.58 -15.59 -0.73
C ILE A 49 -12.33 -14.44 -0.06
N LYS A 50 -12.44 -14.50 1.26
CA LYS A 50 -12.88 -13.37 2.07
C LYS A 50 -11.64 -12.68 2.67
N PRO A 51 -11.43 -11.38 2.46
CA PRO A 51 -10.37 -10.64 3.13
C PRO A 51 -10.72 -10.42 4.59
N ASP A 52 -9.75 -10.63 5.48
CA ASP A 52 -9.87 -10.40 6.92
C ASP A 52 -9.36 -9.01 7.30
N VAL A 53 -8.31 -8.56 6.59
CA VAL A 53 -7.61 -7.31 6.88
C VAL A 53 -7.21 -6.58 5.60
N VAL A 54 -7.25 -5.26 5.62
CA VAL A 54 -6.56 -4.37 4.67
C VAL A 54 -5.46 -3.61 5.41
N LEU A 55 -4.25 -3.58 4.85
CA LEU A 55 -3.14 -2.75 5.30
C LEU A 55 -2.89 -1.67 4.25
N ILE A 56 -2.87 -0.40 4.67
CA ILE A 56 -2.63 0.74 3.78
C ILE A 56 -1.20 1.23 3.93
N THR A 57 -0.50 1.47 2.83
CA THR A 57 0.88 1.98 2.86
C THR A 57 0.93 3.47 3.17
N HIS A 58 0.04 4.27 2.56
CA HIS A 58 -0.05 5.72 2.73
C HIS A 58 -1.39 6.31 2.19
N TYR A 59 -1.63 7.60 2.42
CA TYR A 59 -2.93 8.25 2.19
C TYR A 59 -3.30 8.51 0.73
N HIS A 60 -2.40 8.33 -0.25
CA HIS A 60 -2.72 8.73 -1.62
C HIS A 60 -3.92 7.95 -2.18
N VAL A 61 -4.68 8.64 -3.02
CA VAL A 61 -6.00 8.18 -3.47
C VAL A 61 -5.93 6.96 -4.39
N ASP A 62 -4.79 6.75 -5.02
CA ASP A 62 -4.45 5.59 -5.81
C ASP A 62 -4.05 4.37 -4.98
N HIS A 63 -3.90 4.51 -3.66
CA HIS A 63 -3.71 3.41 -2.72
C HIS A 63 -4.94 3.20 -1.83
N THR A 64 -5.78 4.20 -1.66
CA THR A 64 -6.92 4.18 -0.72
C THR A 64 -8.29 4.22 -1.39
N GLY A 65 -8.34 4.47 -2.70
CA GLY A 65 -9.57 4.78 -3.43
C GLY A 65 -10.57 3.63 -3.52
N GLY A 66 -10.13 2.38 -3.41
CA GLY A 66 -11.00 1.20 -3.37
C GLY A 66 -11.53 0.82 -1.98
N LEU A 67 -11.08 1.49 -0.90
CA LEU A 67 -11.40 1.10 0.48
C LEU A 67 -12.91 1.04 0.75
N TYR A 68 -13.67 2.02 0.27
CA TYR A 68 -15.11 2.07 0.53
C TYR A 68 -15.83 0.82 0.00
N SER A 69 -15.57 0.43 -1.25
CA SER A 69 -16.22 -0.74 -1.86
C SER A 69 -15.84 -2.04 -1.16
N LEU A 70 -14.58 -2.15 -0.73
CA LEU A 70 -14.10 -3.30 0.03
C LEU A 70 -14.79 -3.39 1.39
N TYR A 71 -14.81 -2.27 2.12
CA TYR A 71 -15.41 -2.20 3.45
C TYR A 71 -16.91 -2.46 3.43
N GLU A 72 -17.64 -1.88 2.47
CA GLU A 72 -19.07 -2.11 2.30
C GLU A 72 -19.41 -3.60 2.09
N LYS A 73 -18.56 -4.32 1.36
CA LYS A 73 -18.80 -5.74 1.03
C LYS A 73 -18.42 -6.68 2.19
N TYR A 74 -17.29 -6.44 2.84
CA TYR A 74 -16.66 -7.44 3.70
C TYR A 74 -16.60 -7.04 5.18
N HIS A 75 -16.76 -5.76 5.51
CA HIS A 75 -16.61 -5.22 6.87
C HIS A 75 -15.33 -5.69 7.57
N MET A 76 -14.23 -5.75 6.81
CA MET A 76 -12.92 -6.18 7.30
C MET A 76 -12.28 -5.12 8.21
N GLU A 77 -11.23 -5.51 8.94
CA GLU A 77 -10.40 -4.54 9.63
C GLU A 77 -9.50 -3.79 8.64
N ILE A 78 -9.33 -2.49 8.83
CA ILE A 78 -8.47 -1.66 7.98
C ILE A 78 -7.45 -0.98 8.88
N TYR A 79 -6.17 -1.32 8.72
CA TYR A 79 -5.08 -0.71 9.47
C TYR A 79 -4.30 0.29 8.61
N VAL A 80 -4.02 1.43 9.22
CA VAL A 80 -3.42 2.60 8.57
C VAL A 80 -2.31 3.16 9.45
N PRO A 81 -1.20 3.65 8.89
CA PRO A 81 -0.22 4.40 9.67
C PRO A 81 -0.86 5.62 10.34
N ALA A 82 -0.49 5.91 11.58
CA ALA A 82 -1.27 6.79 12.46
C ALA A 82 -1.44 8.21 11.90
N VAL A 83 -0.41 8.75 11.25
CA VAL A 83 -0.48 10.09 10.63
C VAL A 83 -1.33 10.07 9.37
N GLU A 84 -1.32 8.96 8.63
CA GLU A 84 -2.09 8.81 7.40
C GLU A 84 -3.59 8.65 7.72
N LEU A 85 -3.93 8.08 8.88
CA LEU A 85 -5.30 7.87 9.35
C LEU A 85 -6.11 9.18 9.37
N THR A 86 -5.55 10.27 9.91
CA THR A 86 -6.26 11.56 9.99
C THR A 86 -6.54 12.15 8.61
N ILE A 87 -5.68 11.88 7.63
CA ILE A 87 -5.86 12.35 6.25
C ILE A 87 -6.90 11.49 5.53
N ILE A 88 -6.83 10.17 5.66
CA ILE A 88 -7.77 9.24 5.00
C ILE A 88 -9.18 9.39 5.59
N SER A 89 -9.31 9.51 6.92
CA SER A 89 -10.60 9.76 7.58
C SER A 89 -11.15 11.16 7.24
N GLY A 90 -10.28 12.06 6.78
CA GLY A 90 -10.62 13.43 6.40
C GLY A 90 -10.66 14.42 7.54
N SER A 91 -10.10 14.08 8.71
CA SER A 91 -9.87 14.99 9.82
C SER A 91 -8.80 16.04 9.50
N GLU A 92 -7.83 15.69 8.65
CA GLU A 92 -6.81 16.61 8.12
C GLU A 92 -6.88 16.68 6.59
N PRO A 93 -6.55 17.84 5.98
CA PRO A 93 -6.46 17.93 4.54
C PRO A 93 -5.23 17.20 4.01
N VAL A 94 -5.31 16.75 2.75
CA VAL A 94 -4.13 16.26 2.03
C VAL A 94 -3.06 17.37 2.00
N PRO A 95 -1.81 17.10 2.42
CA PRO A 95 -0.71 18.06 2.36
C PRO A 95 -0.56 18.70 0.98
N SER A 96 -0.46 20.03 0.94
CA SER A 96 -0.24 20.78 -0.30
C SER A 96 1.12 20.45 -0.89
N ARG A 97 1.17 20.16 -2.19
CA ARG A 97 2.42 19.93 -2.89
C ARG A 97 2.90 21.23 -3.55
N PRO A 98 4.20 21.56 -3.47
CA PRO A 98 4.73 22.67 -4.25
C PRO A 98 4.47 22.38 -5.74
N PHE A 99 3.94 23.38 -6.45
CA PHE A 99 3.58 23.33 -7.90
C PHE A 99 2.31 22.58 -8.31
N MET A 100 1.55 21.98 -7.39
CA MET A 100 0.23 21.41 -7.70
C MET A 100 -0.88 22.34 -7.17
N PRO A 101 -1.81 22.86 -8.01
CA PRO A 101 -2.90 23.70 -7.54
C PRO A 101 -3.75 22.96 -6.49
N LYS A 102 -4.13 23.63 -5.39
CA LYS A 102 -5.05 23.06 -4.37
C LYS A 102 -6.30 22.43 -5.00
N LEU A 103 -6.79 23.00 -6.09
CA LEU A 103 -7.97 22.52 -6.80
C LEU A 103 -7.81 21.10 -7.38
N ALA A 104 -6.60 20.68 -7.75
CA ALA A 104 -6.33 19.34 -8.28
C ALA A 104 -6.47 18.25 -7.20
N SER A 105 -6.19 18.58 -5.93
CA SER A 105 -6.36 17.66 -4.79
C SER A 105 -7.83 17.37 -4.45
N THR A 106 -8.75 18.24 -4.89
CA THR A 106 -10.20 18.12 -4.71
C THR A 106 -10.87 17.20 -5.73
N ILE A 107 -10.19 16.75 -6.79
CA ILE A 107 -10.85 16.11 -7.93
C ILE A 107 -11.00 14.60 -7.77
N THR A 108 -10.33 13.97 -6.80
CA THR A 108 -10.45 12.53 -6.55
C THR A 108 -11.22 12.27 -5.26
N HIS A 109 -12.55 12.41 -5.31
CA HIS A 109 -13.43 12.09 -4.18
C HIS A 109 -13.56 10.57 -4.03
N ALA A 110 -12.57 9.93 -3.40
CA ALA A 110 -12.79 8.61 -2.81
C ALA A 110 -13.81 8.76 -1.68
N ARG A 111 -14.81 7.87 -1.64
CA ARG A 111 -15.71 7.80 -0.48
C ARG A 111 -14.86 7.39 0.73
N LYS A 112 -14.99 8.14 1.82
CA LYS A 112 -14.22 7.90 3.05
C LYS A 112 -14.79 6.70 3.82
N VAL A 113 -13.90 5.96 4.45
CA VAL A 113 -14.22 4.93 5.45
C VAL A 113 -13.84 5.49 6.81
N LYS A 114 -14.71 5.37 7.81
CA LYS A 114 -14.46 5.92 9.16
C LYS A 114 -13.85 4.89 10.10
N GLU A 115 -14.09 3.62 9.83
CA GLU A 115 -13.72 2.47 10.63
C GLU A 115 -12.29 2.04 10.32
N LEU A 116 -11.37 2.98 10.50
CA LEU A 116 -9.93 2.81 10.34
C LEU A 116 -9.29 2.63 11.71
N LYS A 117 -8.32 1.73 11.79
CA LYS A 117 -7.53 1.49 13.00
C LYS A 117 -6.08 1.90 12.78
N PRO A 118 -5.40 2.47 13.79
CA PRO A 118 -3.97 2.73 13.67
C PRO A 118 -3.19 1.41 13.64
N LEU A 119 -2.08 1.37 12.90
CA LEU A 119 -1.20 0.19 12.84
C LEU A 119 -0.69 -0.28 14.21
N SER A 120 -0.64 0.59 15.22
CA SER A 120 -0.27 0.22 16.59
C SER A 120 -1.24 -0.78 17.24
N GLU A 121 -2.46 -0.89 16.71
CA GLU A 121 -3.48 -1.84 17.17
C GLU A 121 -3.51 -3.12 16.33
N MET A 122 -2.64 -3.25 15.32
CA MET A 122 -2.62 -4.39 14.40
C MET A 122 -2.29 -5.70 15.14
N LYS A 123 -3.19 -6.67 15.04
CA LYS A 123 -3.04 -8.03 15.62
C LYS A 123 -2.83 -9.09 14.54
N VAL A 124 -2.04 -8.76 13.52
CA VAL A 124 -1.75 -9.60 12.36
C VAL A 124 -0.34 -10.18 12.52
N SER A 125 -0.22 -11.50 12.60
CA SER A 125 1.09 -12.18 12.61
C SER A 125 1.64 -12.39 11.20
N GLY A 126 2.97 -12.49 11.09
CA GLY A 126 3.65 -12.78 9.82
C GLY A 126 3.97 -11.55 8.97
N ILE A 127 3.35 -10.39 9.26
CA ILE A 127 3.66 -9.11 8.62
C ILE A 127 4.35 -8.18 9.60
N GLU A 128 5.54 -7.72 9.26
CA GLU A 128 6.24 -6.68 10.01
C GLU A 128 6.01 -5.30 9.42
N ILE A 129 5.86 -4.31 10.31
CA ILE A 129 5.74 -2.91 9.95
C ILE A 129 7.14 -2.34 9.75
N VAL A 130 7.39 -1.78 8.56
CA VAL A 130 8.67 -1.16 8.22
C VAL A 130 8.44 0.30 7.88
N LYS A 131 8.89 1.20 8.75
CA LYS A 131 8.73 2.65 8.52
C LYS A 131 9.60 3.11 7.35
N THR A 132 8.97 3.71 6.36
CA THR A 132 9.62 4.17 5.13
C THR A 132 9.13 5.58 4.75
N PRO A 133 9.31 6.57 5.65
CA PRO A 133 8.79 7.91 5.45
C PRO A 133 9.49 8.61 4.28
N GLY A 134 8.85 9.65 3.75
CA GLY A 134 9.42 10.53 2.74
C GLY A 134 8.49 10.77 1.58
N HIS A 135 7.87 9.70 1.06
CA HIS A 135 6.81 9.83 0.07
C HIS A 135 5.60 10.56 0.70
N THR A 136 5.11 10.02 1.82
CA THR A 136 4.28 10.75 2.78
C THR A 136 4.98 10.83 4.14
N ARG A 137 4.35 11.46 5.13
CA ARG A 137 4.99 11.69 6.44
C ARG A 137 5.20 10.39 7.21
N ASP A 138 4.28 9.44 7.06
CA ASP A 138 4.29 8.16 7.77
C ASP A 138 4.07 6.98 6.81
N SER A 139 4.47 7.13 5.54
CA SER A 139 4.47 6.03 4.57
C SER A 139 5.18 4.82 5.16
N THR A 140 4.54 3.67 5.01
CA THR A 140 4.92 2.43 5.69
C THR A 140 4.93 1.31 4.67
N SER A 141 6.01 0.52 4.70
CA SER A 141 6.15 -0.72 3.97
C SER A 141 5.83 -1.90 4.88
N TYR A 142 5.47 -3.03 4.27
CA TYR A 142 5.10 -4.25 4.99
C TYR A 142 6.04 -5.38 4.60
N PHE A 143 6.69 -6.00 5.58
CA PHE A 143 7.63 -7.09 5.34
C PHE A 143 7.00 -8.43 5.71
N PHE A 144 6.76 -9.26 4.70
CA PHE A 144 6.33 -10.63 4.85
C PHE A 144 7.56 -11.53 4.96
N LYS A 145 7.93 -11.84 6.20
CA LYS A 145 9.18 -12.55 6.55
C LYS A 145 9.28 -13.94 5.93
N GLU A 146 8.16 -14.65 5.86
CA GLU A 146 8.12 -16.06 5.45
C GLU A 146 8.69 -16.28 4.04
N GLU A 147 8.48 -15.32 3.14
CA GLU A 147 8.95 -15.40 1.75
C GLU A 147 10.02 -14.35 1.40
N ASN A 148 10.50 -13.59 2.41
CA ASN A 148 11.36 -12.43 2.23
C ASN A 148 10.79 -11.45 1.18
N ILE A 149 9.54 -11.03 1.36
CA ILE A 149 8.84 -10.11 0.46
C ILE A 149 8.59 -8.79 1.18
N LEU A 150 8.93 -7.66 0.56
CA LEU A 150 8.60 -6.32 1.04
C LEU A 150 7.60 -5.66 0.10
N PHE A 151 6.43 -5.29 0.63
CA PHE A 151 5.48 -4.42 -0.04
C PHE A 151 5.89 -2.98 0.23
N SER A 152 6.52 -2.32 -0.74
CA SER A 152 7.17 -1.01 -0.50
C SER A 152 6.22 0.18 -0.60
N GLY A 153 5.04 0.01 -1.20
CA GLY A 153 4.23 1.15 -1.65
C GLY A 153 5.09 2.06 -2.52
N ASP A 154 5.04 3.36 -2.26
CA ASP A 154 5.75 4.36 -3.05
C ASP A 154 7.12 4.78 -2.48
N ALA A 155 7.57 4.13 -1.40
CA ALA A 155 8.91 4.33 -0.87
C ALA A 155 10.00 3.73 -1.78
N ALA A 156 9.65 2.71 -2.56
CA ALA A 156 10.46 2.19 -3.66
C ALA A 156 9.54 1.70 -4.77
N VAL A 157 9.46 2.45 -5.86
CA VAL A 157 8.74 2.07 -7.09
C VAL A 157 9.71 1.57 -8.15
N ASN A 158 9.19 0.86 -9.16
CA ASN A 158 9.99 0.43 -10.29
C ASN A 158 9.96 1.51 -11.39
N ILE A 159 11.12 2.09 -11.68
CA ILE A 159 11.35 3.07 -12.74
C ILE A 159 12.24 2.41 -13.80
N SER A 160 11.63 1.94 -14.88
CA SER A 160 12.34 1.30 -16.01
C SER A 160 13.27 0.16 -15.56
N GLY A 161 12.79 -0.70 -14.66
CA GLY A 161 13.54 -1.83 -14.12
C GLY A 161 14.43 -1.52 -12.93
N ASN A 162 14.51 -0.26 -12.49
CA ASN A 162 15.35 0.16 -11.37
C ASN A 162 14.52 0.65 -10.17
N PRO A 163 14.98 0.42 -8.93
CA PRO A 163 14.32 0.96 -7.75
C PRO A 163 14.48 2.49 -7.72
N GLY A 164 13.38 3.21 -7.53
CA GLY A 164 13.38 4.66 -7.43
C GLY A 164 12.23 5.18 -6.57
N TYR A 165 12.12 6.49 -6.48
CA TYR A 165 10.99 7.16 -5.83
C TYR A 165 10.62 8.42 -6.62
N ASN A 166 9.36 8.84 -6.54
CA ASN A 166 8.90 10.02 -7.25
C ASN A 166 9.13 11.29 -6.41
N ARG A 167 10.18 12.05 -6.75
CA ARG A 167 10.57 13.29 -6.05
C ARG A 167 9.45 14.34 -6.03
N MET A 168 8.66 14.46 -7.10
CA MET A 168 7.58 15.45 -7.19
C MET A 168 6.38 15.09 -6.28
N PHE A 169 6.23 13.81 -5.96
CA PHE A 169 5.14 13.29 -5.14
C PHE A 169 5.56 13.08 -3.67
N SER A 170 6.83 13.33 -3.35
CA SER A 170 7.38 13.12 -2.01
C SER A 170 7.32 14.38 -1.16
N VAL A 171 6.76 14.27 0.04
CA VAL A 171 6.72 15.39 1.01
C VAL A 171 8.09 15.71 1.61
N ASN A 172 9.02 14.74 1.63
CA ASN A 172 10.39 14.93 2.09
C ASN A 172 11.35 14.02 1.30
N VAL A 173 12.09 14.62 0.35
CA VAL A 173 13.02 13.91 -0.53
C VAL A 173 14.20 13.27 0.20
N ILE A 174 14.70 13.89 1.28
CA ILE A 174 15.82 13.36 2.07
C ILE A 174 15.41 12.06 2.76
N ASN A 175 14.21 12.04 3.35
CA ASN A 175 13.66 10.84 3.97
C ASN A 175 13.31 9.78 2.92
N ALA A 176 12.77 10.19 1.77
CA ALA A 176 12.45 9.26 0.69
C ALA A 176 13.70 8.54 0.17
N GLU A 177 14.81 9.27 0.01
CA GLU A 177 16.10 8.69 -0.38
C GLU A 177 16.67 7.74 0.69
N LYS A 178 16.59 8.11 1.98
CA LYS A 178 16.97 7.22 3.08
C LYS A 178 16.15 5.94 3.09
N SER A 179 14.83 6.05 2.91
CA SER A 179 13.90 4.91 2.83
C SER A 179 14.21 4.02 1.63
N LEU A 180 14.45 4.59 0.44
CA LEU A 180 14.85 3.83 -0.74
C LEU A 180 16.16 3.06 -0.51
N ASN A 181 17.18 3.72 0.05
CA ASN A 181 18.47 3.09 0.33
C ASN A 181 18.34 1.97 1.38
N TYR A 182 17.52 2.18 2.41
CA TYR A 182 17.21 1.15 3.37
C TYR A 182 16.52 -0.05 2.71
N ILE A 183 15.48 0.16 1.90
CA ILE A 183 14.77 -0.90 1.17
C ILE A 183 15.73 -1.71 0.29
N LYS A 184 16.61 -1.04 -0.45
CA LYS A 184 17.62 -1.70 -1.31
C LYS A 184 18.63 -2.54 -0.52
N SER A 185 18.82 -2.27 0.77
CA SER A 185 19.71 -3.05 1.64
C SER A 185 19.03 -4.30 2.21
N ILE A 186 17.70 -4.42 2.10
CA ILE A 186 16.96 -5.59 2.55
C ILE A 186 17.07 -6.69 1.50
N ASN A 187 17.51 -7.87 1.93
CA ASN A 187 17.56 -9.08 1.10
C ASN A 187 16.14 -9.64 0.85
N ALA A 188 15.38 -8.97 -0.02
CA ALA A 188 13.96 -9.25 -0.25
C ALA A 188 13.52 -9.06 -1.70
N LEU A 189 12.43 -9.73 -2.07
CA LEU A 189 11.65 -9.41 -3.26
C LEU A 189 10.78 -8.19 -2.96
N ILE A 190 10.98 -7.11 -3.71
CA ILE A 190 10.25 -5.87 -3.54
C ILE A 190 9.03 -5.86 -4.46
N LEU A 191 7.87 -5.66 -3.87
CA LEU A 191 6.58 -5.52 -4.53
C LEU A 191 6.11 -4.05 -4.39
N PRO A 192 6.30 -3.22 -5.44
CA PRO A 192 6.11 -1.79 -5.33
C PRO A 192 4.65 -1.36 -5.43
N GLY A 193 4.36 -0.13 -5.00
CA GLY A 193 3.10 0.56 -5.30
C GLY A 193 2.89 0.77 -6.79
N HIS A 194 3.95 1.01 -7.55
CA HIS A 194 3.90 1.16 -9.00
C HIS A 194 5.01 0.41 -9.73
N GLY A 195 4.65 -0.16 -10.88
CA GLY A 195 5.52 -0.92 -11.76
C GLY A 195 5.69 -2.38 -11.34
N ASP A 196 6.73 -3.02 -11.86
CA ASP A 196 6.97 -4.45 -11.67
C ASP A 196 7.82 -4.78 -10.44
N LYS A 197 7.72 -6.02 -9.98
CA LYS A 197 8.52 -6.56 -8.88
C LYS A 197 10.03 -6.41 -9.15
N MET A 198 10.81 -6.21 -8.10
CA MET A 198 12.27 -6.09 -8.16
C MET A 198 12.89 -7.06 -7.15
N ASP A 199 13.78 -7.94 -7.60
CA ASP A 199 14.35 -8.98 -6.73
C ASP A 199 15.74 -8.55 -6.24
N PHE A 200 15.86 -8.32 -4.92
CA PHE A 200 17.14 -8.02 -4.24
C PHE A 200 17.62 -9.19 -3.38
N ARG A 201 16.97 -10.35 -3.49
CA ARG A 201 17.45 -11.54 -2.80
C ARG A 201 18.74 -12.00 -3.48
N SER A 202 19.77 -12.19 -2.66
CA SER A 202 21.03 -12.76 -3.11
C SER A 202 20.76 -14.16 -3.65
N SER A 203 21.32 -14.49 -4.82
CA SER A 203 21.40 -15.87 -5.26
C SER A 203 22.27 -16.61 -4.25
N VAL A 204 21.67 -17.57 -3.55
CA VAL A 204 22.38 -18.46 -2.62
C VAL A 204 23.30 -19.37 -3.42
#